data_AF-A0A126NPR9-F1
#
_entry.id   AF-A0A126NPR9-F1
#
_cell.length_a   1.000
_cell.length_b   1.000
_cell.length_c   1.000
_cell.angle_alpha   90.00
_cell.angle_beta   90.00
_cell.angle_gamma   90.00
#
_symmetry.space_group_name_H-M   'P 1'
#
loop_
_entity.id
_entity.type
_entity.pdbx_description
1 polymer ?
#
loop_
_entity_poly.entity_id
_entity_poly.type
_entity_poly.pdbx_seq_one_letter_code
_entity_poly.pdbx_strand_id
1 'polypeptide(L)'
;MSVLFAVSFPVLAHADASLGKVSFQPQVRGLGCLKPEAVTMVKELVAKIGPIQVTSTCGGRHARRSQHYHGKAVDFRPLATSARKAVAVAKALESTGGVGSYPNGVVHVDVGDREISWFGHKRANRRLAYAARSTR
;
A
#
# COMPACT_ATOMS: atom_id res chain seq x y z
N MET A 1 0.86 -24.80 -43.76
CA MET A 1 1.06 -24.85 -42.29
C MET A 1 1.20 -23.41 -41.81
N SER A 2 0.18 -22.86 -41.15
CA SER A 2 0.23 -21.48 -40.62
C SER A 2 0.79 -21.50 -39.19
N VAL A 3 1.88 -20.79 -38.96
CA VAL A 3 2.47 -20.60 -37.63
C VAL A 3 1.88 -19.32 -37.04
N LEU A 4 1.04 -19.47 -36.02
CA LEU A 4 0.58 -18.35 -35.20
C LEU A 4 1.72 -17.95 -34.24
N PHE A 5 2.33 -16.79 -34.49
CA PHE A 5 3.19 -16.14 -33.52
C PHE A 5 2.31 -15.46 -32.46
N ALA A 6 2.18 -16.07 -31.29
CA ALA A 6 1.63 -15.42 -30.11
C ALA A 6 2.71 -14.47 -29.53
N VAL A 7 2.57 -13.17 -29.80
CA VAL A 7 3.44 -12.15 -29.20
C VAL A 7 2.90 -11.83 -27.80
N SER A 8 3.51 -12.46 -26.78
CA SER A 8 3.28 -12.11 -25.38
C SER A 8 3.96 -10.78 -25.06
N PHE A 9 3.20 -9.67 -25.05
CA PHE A 9 3.73 -8.38 -24.58
C PHE A 9 3.89 -8.38 -23.05
N PRO A 10 4.95 -7.75 -22.51
CA PRO A 10 5.47 -8.08 -21.20
C PRO A 10 4.68 -7.38 -20.08
N VAL A 11 4.22 -8.18 -19.12
CA VAL A 11 3.70 -7.71 -17.82
C VAL A 11 4.72 -6.80 -17.09
N LEU A 12 6.01 -6.89 -17.44
CA LEU A 12 7.09 -6.10 -16.86
C LEU A 12 6.97 -4.58 -17.09
N ALA A 13 6.50 -4.13 -18.26
CA ALA A 13 6.47 -2.70 -18.59
C ALA A 13 5.45 -1.90 -17.74
N HIS A 14 4.37 -2.55 -17.32
CA HIS A 14 3.35 -1.92 -16.48
C HIS A 14 3.83 -1.70 -15.03
N ALA A 15 4.73 -2.54 -14.54
CA ALA A 15 5.22 -2.47 -13.16
C ALA A 15 6.14 -1.27 -12.91
N ASP A 16 6.86 -0.82 -13.94
CA ASP A 16 7.73 0.35 -13.87
C ASP A 16 6.93 1.66 -14.02
N ALA A 17 5.95 1.67 -14.92
CA ALA A 17 5.06 2.82 -15.12
C ALA A 17 4.26 3.20 -13.85
N SER A 18 3.93 2.22 -12.99
CA SER A 18 3.29 2.49 -11.70
C SER A 18 4.19 3.26 -10.74
N LEU A 19 5.49 2.95 -10.68
CA LEU A 19 6.40 3.69 -9.80
C LEU A 19 6.66 5.12 -10.28
N GLY A 20 6.56 5.39 -11.58
CA GLY A 20 6.60 6.75 -12.13
C GLY A 20 5.45 7.65 -11.64
N LYS A 21 4.40 7.09 -11.02
CA LYS A 21 3.29 7.84 -10.40
C LYS A 21 3.43 8.00 -8.89
N VAL A 22 4.58 7.64 -8.34
CA VAL A 22 4.91 7.81 -6.92
C VAL A 22 5.78 9.05 -6.75
N SER A 23 5.29 10.01 -5.97
CA SER A 23 6.06 11.17 -5.52
C SER A 23 6.37 11.05 -4.02
N PHE A 24 7.32 11.84 -3.52
CA PHE A 24 7.78 11.77 -2.14
C PHE A 24 7.73 13.14 -1.49
N GLN A 25 7.35 13.20 -0.22
CA GLN A 25 7.62 14.38 0.59
C GLN A 25 9.12 14.53 0.85
N PRO A 26 9.64 15.75 1.09
CA PRO A 26 11.08 16.01 1.18
C PRO A 26 11.83 15.15 2.20
N GLN A 27 11.19 14.77 3.30
CA GLN A 27 11.78 13.94 4.35
C GLN A 27 11.86 12.44 4.01
N VAL A 28 11.21 11.99 2.93
CA VAL A 28 11.14 10.58 2.56
C VAL A 28 12.28 10.25 1.59
N ARG A 29 13.16 9.32 1.98
CA ARG A 29 14.34 8.90 1.19
C ARG A 29 14.01 7.92 0.05
N GLY A 30 12.77 7.91 -0.43
CA GLY A 30 12.27 6.96 -1.42
C GLY A 30 11.82 5.61 -0.85
N LEU A 31 11.72 4.61 -1.74
CA LEU A 31 11.26 3.24 -1.43
C LEU A 31 12.39 2.25 -1.10
N GLY A 32 13.66 2.67 -1.15
CA GLY A 32 14.82 1.76 -1.08
C GLY A 32 14.97 1.01 0.25
N CYS A 33 14.31 1.46 1.31
CA CYS A 33 14.29 0.76 2.60
C CYS A 33 13.13 -0.26 2.73
N LEU A 34 12.21 -0.28 1.77
CA LEU A 34 11.07 -1.18 1.78
C LEU A 34 11.47 -2.57 1.30
N LYS A 35 10.81 -3.58 1.85
CA LYS A 35 10.93 -4.94 1.36
C LYS A 35 10.22 -5.12 0.02
N PRO A 36 10.64 -6.10 -0.81
CA PRO A 36 10.04 -6.33 -2.13
C PRO A 36 8.52 -6.49 -2.09
N GLU A 37 7.99 -7.19 -1.08
CA GLU A 37 6.54 -7.36 -0.91
C GLU A 37 5.78 -6.03 -0.73
N ALA A 38 6.36 -5.06 0.00
CA ALA A 38 5.77 -3.75 0.19
C ALA A 38 5.87 -2.91 -1.09
N VAL A 39 6.96 -3.01 -1.83
CA VAL A 39 7.10 -2.35 -3.14
C VAL A 39 6.06 -2.88 -4.13
N THR A 40 5.82 -4.18 -4.16
CA THR A 40 4.78 -4.79 -5.01
C THR A 40 3.38 -4.30 -4.63
N MET A 41 3.05 -4.27 -3.34
CA MET A 41 1.79 -3.72 -2.85
C MET A 41 1.61 -2.25 -3.26
N VAL A 42 2.67 -1.42 -3.19
CA VAL A 42 2.62 -0.02 -3.67
C VAL A 42 2.32 0.04 -5.18
N LYS A 43 2.97 -0.81 -6.00
CA LYS A 43 2.72 -0.86 -7.45
C LYS A 43 1.28 -1.21 -7.77
N GLU A 44 0.74 -2.24 -7.13
CA GLU A 44 -0.65 -2.67 -7.31
C GLU A 44 -1.65 -1.59 -6.88
N LEU A 45 -1.39 -0.95 -5.75
CA LEU A 45 -2.21 0.12 -5.21
C LEU A 45 -2.26 1.29 -6.20
N VAL A 46 -1.11 1.79 -6.64
CA VAL A 46 -0.99 2.91 -7.59
C VAL A 46 -1.65 2.59 -8.93
N ALA A 47 -1.54 1.34 -9.41
CA ALA A 47 -2.23 0.92 -10.63
C ALA A 47 -3.76 1.06 -10.52
N LYS A 48 -4.34 0.87 -9.33
CA LYS A 48 -5.79 0.95 -9.09
C LYS A 48 -6.29 2.34 -8.70
N ILE A 49 -5.50 3.12 -7.97
CA ILE A 49 -5.96 4.41 -7.40
C ILE A 49 -5.34 5.64 -8.08
N GLY A 50 -4.34 5.45 -8.92
CA GLY A 50 -3.58 6.52 -9.56
C GLY A 50 -2.45 7.06 -8.68
N PRO A 51 -1.91 8.25 -9.02
CA PRO A 51 -0.74 8.81 -8.37
C PRO A 51 -0.91 9.02 -6.86
N ILE A 52 0.20 8.84 -6.15
CA ILE A 52 0.29 9.03 -4.70
C ILE A 52 1.49 9.92 -4.35
N GLN A 53 1.40 10.62 -3.22
CA GLN A 53 2.54 11.24 -2.55
C GLN A 53 2.84 10.49 -1.26
N VAL A 54 3.97 9.81 -1.19
CA VAL A 54 4.43 9.09 0.00
C VAL A 54 4.91 10.09 1.05
N THR A 55 4.37 9.96 2.25
CA THR A 55 4.65 10.83 3.40
C THR A 55 5.56 10.17 4.42
N SER A 56 5.60 8.83 4.45
CA SER A 56 6.50 8.06 5.33
C SER A 56 6.78 6.66 4.80
N THR A 57 8.02 6.18 5.01
CA THR A 57 8.46 4.78 4.80
C THR A 57 9.14 4.28 6.07
N CYS A 58 10.45 4.06 6.11
CA CYS A 58 11.13 3.47 7.28
C CYS A 58 11.64 4.50 8.30
N GLY A 59 11.55 5.79 7.97
CA GLY A 59 11.99 6.89 8.83
C GLY A 59 10.93 7.36 9.81
N GLY A 60 11.36 8.09 10.85
CA GLY A 60 10.49 8.72 11.84
C GLY A 60 10.13 7.84 13.03
N ARG A 61 9.26 8.37 13.91
CA ARG A 61 8.80 7.68 15.11
C ARG A 61 7.42 7.09 14.86
N HIS A 62 7.31 5.78 15.02
CA HIS A 62 6.09 5.00 14.84
C HIS A 62 5.66 4.30 16.12
N ALA A 63 4.41 3.83 16.14
CA ALA A 63 3.89 3.03 17.25
C ALA A 63 4.76 1.78 17.50
N ARG A 64 4.77 1.30 18.75
CA ARG A 64 5.51 0.09 19.13
C ARG A 64 5.05 -1.09 18.27
N ARG A 65 5.99 -1.81 17.64
CA ARG A 65 5.76 -2.90 16.65
C ARG A 65 5.16 -2.46 15.30
N SER A 66 5.30 -1.19 14.93
CA SER A 66 4.89 -0.74 13.59
C SER A 66 5.67 -1.44 12.48
N GLN A 67 4.97 -1.76 11.39
CA GLN A 67 5.55 -2.34 10.17
C GLN A 67 6.52 -1.39 9.44
N HIS A 68 6.48 -0.08 9.73
CA HIS A 68 7.46 0.88 9.20
C HIS A 68 8.89 0.53 9.64
N TYR A 69 9.08 0.03 10.86
CA TYR A 69 10.41 -0.38 11.36
C TYR A 69 10.97 -1.63 10.67
N HIS A 70 10.15 -2.33 9.91
CA HIS A 70 10.54 -3.56 9.21
C HIS A 70 10.55 -3.39 7.68
N GLY A 71 10.40 -2.17 7.18
CA GLY A 71 10.32 -1.89 5.74
C GLY A 71 9.04 -2.45 5.10
N LYS A 72 7.98 -2.66 5.89
CA LYS A 72 6.75 -3.33 5.46
C LYS A 72 5.55 -2.38 5.33
N ALA A 73 5.72 -1.08 5.56
CA ALA A 73 4.63 -0.10 5.55
C ALA A 73 4.96 1.19 4.81
N VAL A 74 3.90 1.83 4.30
CA VAL A 74 3.95 3.13 3.65
C VAL A 74 2.76 3.97 4.10
N ASP A 75 3.04 5.23 4.43
CA ASP A 75 2.02 6.26 4.57
C ASP A 75 2.02 7.14 3.34
N PHE A 76 0.86 7.46 2.79
CA PHE A 76 0.75 8.27 1.57
C PHE A 76 -0.53 9.12 1.53
N ARG A 77 -0.54 10.11 0.64
CA ARG A 77 -1.73 10.84 0.21
C ARG A 77 -2.10 10.43 -1.21
N PRO A 78 -3.35 9.96 -1.47
CA PRO A 78 -3.81 9.77 -2.84
C PRO A 78 -4.00 11.13 -3.52
N LEU A 79 -3.59 11.25 -4.79
CA LEU A 79 -3.66 12.50 -5.54
C LEU A 79 -4.82 12.53 -6.54
N ALA A 80 -5.27 11.36 -7.01
CA ALA A 80 -6.36 11.23 -7.97
C ALA A 80 -7.68 10.72 -7.36
N THR A 81 -7.71 10.44 -6.06
CA THR A 81 -8.90 9.92 -5.38
C THR A 81 -8.96 10.30 -3.90
N SER A 82 -10.10 10.09 -3.24
CA SER A 82 -10.24 10.38 -1.81
C SER A 82 -9.53 9.32 -0.95
N ALA A 83 -9.06 9.70 0.23
CA ALA A 83 -8.48 8.78 1.22
C ALA A 83 -9.41 7.59 1.52
N ARG A 84 -10.73 7.85 1.61
CA ARG A 84 -11.74 6.80 1.82
C ARG A 84 -11.76 5.77 0.69
N LYS A 85 -11.72 6.21 -0.57
CA LYS A 85 -11.70 5.30 -1.73
C LYS A 85 -10.37 4.55 -1.81
N ALA A 86 -9.25 5.21 -1.53
CA ALA A 86 -7.94 4.57 -1.46
C ALA A 86 -7.89 3.46 -0.40
N VAL A 87 -8.42 3.70 0.82
CA VAL A 87 -8.55 2.68 1.86
C VAL A 87 -9.41 1.50 1.41
N ALA A 88 -10.56 1.77 0.77
CA ALA A 88 -11.43 0.70 0.28
C ALA A 88 -10.71 -0.20 -0.74
N VAL A 89 -9.95 0.39 -1.67
CA VAL A 89 -9.14 -0.37 -2.63
C VAL A 89 -8.00 -1.13 -1.93
N ALA A 90 -7.27 -0.49 -1.03
CA ALA A 90 -6.17 -1.13 -0.29
C ALA A 90 -6.63 -2.35 0.51
N LYS A 91 -7.83 -2.28 1.12
CA LYS A 91 -8.44 -3.41 1.86
C LYS A 91 -8.81 -4.59 0.96
N ALA A 92 -9.07 -4.33 -0.33
CA ALA A 92 -9.42 -5.35 -1.31
C ALA A 92 -8.21 -6.01 -1.97
N LEU A 93 -6.99 -5.48 -1.76
CA LEU A 93 -5.76 -6.11 -2.24
C LEU A 93 -5.41 -7.33 -1.38
N GLU A 94 -5.03 -8.42 -2.03
CA GLU A 94 -4.56 -9.63 -1.35
C GLU A 94 -3.21 -9.43 -0.68
N SER A 95 -2.37 -8.55 -1.23
CA SER A 95 -1.04 -8.22 -0.70
C SER A 95 -1.06 -7.49 0.64
N THR A 96 -2.21 -6.95 1.05
CA THR A 96 -2.29 -6.03 2.18
C THR A 96 -2.59 -6.75 3.50
N GLY A 97 -1.74 -6.46 4.50
CA GLY A 97 -1.90 -6.86 5.89
C GLY A 97 -2.79 -5.88 6.65
N GLY A 98 -2.24 -4.72 6.99
CA GLY A 98 -2.95 -3.62 7.67
C GLY A 98 -3.31 -2.44 6.77
N VAL A 99 -4.45 -1.80 7.07
CA VAL A 99 -4.91 -0.57 6.39
C VAL A 99 -5.51 0.40 7.39
N GLY A 100 -5.12 1.67 7.30
CA GLY A 100 -5.78 2.73 8.06
C GLY A 100 -5.77 4.08 7.38
N SER A 101 -6.49 5.03 7.96
CA SER A 101 -6.45 6.42 7.53
C SER A 101 -6.51 7.37 8.71
N TYR A 102 -5.78 8.48 8.59
CA TYR A 102 -5.75 9.57 9.55
C TYR A 102 -6.74 10.68 9.15
N PRO A 103 -7.23 11.50 10.09
CA PRO A 103 -8.17 12.59 9.79
C PRO A 103 -7.66 13.60 8.76
N ASN A 104 -6.34 13.74 8.61
CA ASN A 104 -5.69 14.63 7.64
C ASN A 104 -5.56 14.04 6.22
N GLY A 105 -6.24 12.92 5.94
CA GLY A 105 -6.27 12.28 4.62
C GLY A 105 -5.04 11.42 4.28
N VAL A 106 -4.10 11.24 5.21
CA VAL A 106 -3.01 10.26 5.05
C VAL A 106 -3.58 8.85 5.21
N VAL A 107 -3.16 7.96 4.32
CA VAL A 107 -3.53 6.54 4.31
C VAL A 107 -2.29 5.72 4.67
N HIS A 108 -2.48 4.78 5.58
CA HIS A 108 -1.49 3.79 5.99
C HIS A 108 -1.82 2.44 5.32
N VAL A 109 -0.80 1.80 4.75
CA VAL A 109 -0.87 0.42 4.24
C VAL A 109 0.39 -0.34 4.58
N ASP A 110 0.23 -1.61 4.92
CA ASP A 110 1.36 -2.50 5.21
C ASP A 110 1.13 -3.93 4.71
N VAL A 111 2.20 -4.73 4.69
CA VAL A 111 2.22 -6.16 4.31
C VAL A 111 2.57 -7.06 5.50
N GLY A 112 2.29 -6.59 6.73
CA GLY A 112 2.42 -7.39 7.94
C GLY A 112 1.40 -8.53 7.98
N ASP A 113 1.47 -9.36 9.02
CA ASP A 113 0.40 -10.33 9.27
C ASP A 113 -0.93 -9.57 9.39
N ARG A 114 -1.98 -10.15 8.81
CA ARG A 114 -3.29 -9.50 8.61
C ARG A 114 -4.02 -9.33 9.94
N GLU A 115 -3.55 -8.40 10.75
CA GLU A 115 -4.00 -8.27 12.14
C GLU A 115 -5.01 -7.12 12.30
N ILE A 116 -4.93 -6.00 11.56
CA ILE A 116 -5.68 -4.81 11.96
C ILE A 116 -5.98 -3.87 10.78
N SER A 117 -7.26 -3.55 10.56
CA SER A 117 -7.64 -2.32 9.85
C SER A 117 -8.17 -1.30 10.87
N TRP A 118 -7.64 -0.07 10.90
CA TRP A 118 -8.04 0.95 11.88
C TRP A 118 -8.38 2.28 11.20
N PHE A 119 -9.51 2.87 11.58
CA PHE A 119 -9.91 4.20 11.14
C PHE A 119 -9.69 5.21 12.28
N GLY A 120 -9.19 6.39 11.93
CA GLY A 120 -8.73 7.42 12.86
C GLY A 120 -9.62 7.67 14.08
N HIS A 121 -9.04 7.45 15.26
CA HIS A 121 -8.95 8.29 16.46
C HIS A 121 -8.12 7.46 17.46
N LYS A 122 -7.23 8.09 18.25
CA LYS A 122 -6.47 7.39 19.31
C LYS A 122 -7.44 6.51 20.12
N ARG A 123 -7.14 5.21 20.18
CA ARG A 123 -7.77 4.20 21.07
C ARG A 123 -9.30 4.25 21.12
N ALA A 124 -9.96 3.77 20.08
CA ALA A 124 -11.25 3.12 20.25
C ALA A 124 -11.01 1.60 20.31
N ASN A 125 -11.15 1.06 21.52
CA ASN A 125 -11.36 -0.32 21.94
C ASN A 125 -11.23 -1.44 20.87
N ARG A 126 -10.48 -2.50 21.23
CA ARG A 126 -10.31 -3.78 20.51
C ARG A 126 -11.64 -4.35 19.95
N ARG A 127 -12.10 -3.83 18.81
CA ARG A 127 -13.01 -4.54 17.92
C ARG A 127 -12.19 -4.90 16.70
N LEU A 128 -11.40 -5.95 16.90
CA LEU A 128 -10.68 -6.67 15.85
C LEU A 128 -11.72 -7.11 14.82
N ALA A 129 -11.79 -6.41 13.69
CA ALA A 129 -12.49 -6.91 12.52
C ALA A 129 -11.59 -8.00 11.91
N TYR A 130 -11.71 -9.21 12.44
CA TYR A 130 -11.11 -10.41 11.87
C TYR A 130 -11.68 -10.60 10.45
N ALA A 131 -10.89 -10.32 9.42
CA ALA A 131 -11.18 -10.82 8.09
C ALA A 131 -10.72 -12.28 8.06
N ALA A 132 -11.64 -13.17 8.44
CA ALA A 132 -11.45 -14.60 8.36
C ALA A 132 -11.06 -15.00 6.92
N ARG A 133 -10.01 -15.80 6.82
CA ARG A 133 -9.61 -16.52 5.61
C ARG A 133 -10.77 -17.42 5.21
N SER A 134 -11.55 -17.03 4.19
CA SER A 134 -12.41 -17.98 3.49
C SER A 134 -11.49 -18.87 2.68
N THR A 135 -11.09 -19.98 3.30
CA THR A 135 -10.56 -21.15 2.61
C THR A 135 -11.65 -21.65 1.68
N ARG A 136 -11.37 -21.69 0.37
CA ARG A 136 -11.99 -22.67 -0.51
C ARG A 136 -11.40 -24.04 -0.21
#